data_AF-A0A9E5JVB8-F1
#
_entry.id   AF-A0A9E5JVB8-F1
#
_cell.length_a   1.000
_cell.length_b   1.000
_cell.length_c   1.000
_cell.angle_alpha   90.00
_cell.angle_beta   90.00
_cell.angle_gamma   90.00
#
_symmetry.space_group_name_H-M   'P 1'
#
loop_
_entity.id
_entity.type
_entity.pdbx_description
1 polymer ?
#
loop_
_entity_poly.entity_id
_entity_poly.type
_entity_poly.pdbx_seq_one_letter_code
_entity_poly.pdbx_strand_id
1 'polypeptide(L)'
;MSDAAYMDAVRRGDLVTAQRLVDAAAKAAGYNVGPVYHATTYGGDLTVFDTKGGAFGKAGYGSYFSDEKGASLFAEYGDKFQAPYDWKGRPKNQKIFKVYLKINNPLKVSHVDDLKPYIDLNQSFGVSREYQKNKPGLRTKAEQIGYDGIITTETTAPKVHKTQGLKILGRDDPKAVKFPVYVVFSPSQIKSADPVTYDDAGQVIPLSHRFNSESPDIRNPRNRTIPKQFPYAYAAYLKAHFPDIWKAGGNIRGNDTFRWWSAFRKGDRSPTVMHWWNTTRPAWIARHYRDHRLPGVIAQIKWGTVGTLGVAGMKRVVEDAIRKKL
;
A
#
# COMPACT_ATOMS: atom_id res chain seq x y z
N MET A 1 17.59 11.11 -3.38
CA MET A 1 16.66 11.18 -4.53
C MET A 1 15.50 12.09 -4.16
N SER A 2 14.98 12.94 -5.06
CA SER A 2 13.97 13.95 -4.69
C SER A 2 12.55 13.59 -5.13
N ASP A 3 11.59 13.83 -4.25
CA ASP A 3 10.17 13.75 -4.59
C ASP A 3 9.80 14.67 -5.75
N ALA A 4 10.46 15.82 -5.85
CA ALA A 4 10.23 16.79 -6.91
C ALA A 4 10.49 16.20 -8.30
N ALA A 5 11.62 15.51 -8.51
CA ALA A 5 11.96 14.89 -9.80
C ALA A 5 10.97 13.79 -10.19
N TYR A 6 10.54 12.99 -9.22
CA TYR A 6 9.54 11.95 -9.44
C TYR A 6 8.17 12.53 -9.79
N MET A 7 7.68 13.50 -9.01
CA MET A 7 6.41 14.15 -9.28
C MET A 7 6.41 14.89 -10.62
N ASP A 8 7.56 15.42 -11.03
CA ASP A 8 7.73 16.03 -12.36
C ASP A 8 7.65 15.01 -13.49
N ALA A 9 8.36 13.87 -13.36
CA ALA A 9 8.27 12.76 -14.31
C ALA A 9 6.83 12.25 -14.45
N VAL A 10 6.12 12.05 -13.32
CA VAL A 10 4.71 11.62 -13.31
C VAL A 10 3.80 12.65 -13.99
N ARG A 11 3.97 13.96 -13.72
CA ARG A 11 3.18 15.02 -14.37
C ARG A 11 3.38 15.07 -15.88
N ARG A 12 4.58 14.75 -16.37
CA ARG A 12 4.88 14.69 -17.80
C ARG A 12 4.52 13.36 -18.46
N GLY A 13 4.02 12.38 -17.70
CA GLY A 13 3.78 11.02 -18.20
C GLY A 13 5.06 10.23 -18.53
N ASP A 14 6.21 10.67 -18.04
CA ASP A 14 7.51 10.02 -18.24
C ASP A 14 7.67 8.83 -17.28
N LEU A 15 7.03 7.72 -17.66
CA LEU A 15 7.02 6.48 -16.85
C LEU A 15 8.39 5.81 -16.79
N VAL A 16 9.26 6.02 -17.79
CA VAL A 16 10.62 5.47 -17.80
C VAL A 16 11.45 6.14 -16.70
N THR A 17 11.43 7.47 -16.64
CA THR A 17 12.11 8.20 -15.56
C THR A 17 11.47 7.91 -14.21
N ALA A 18 10.13 7.84 -14.13
CA ALA A 18 9.44 7.50 -12.88
C ALA A 18 9.89 6.13 -12.37
N GLN A 19 9.90 5.09 -13.21
CA GLN A 19 10.37 3.76 -12.85
C GLN A 19 11.82 3.78 -12.36
N ARG A 20 12.74 4.42 -13.10
CA ARG A 20 14.15 4.53 -12.70
C ARG A 20 14.33 5.14 -11.31
N LEU A 21 13.52 6.16 -10.98
CA LEU A 21 13.55 6.80 -9.67
C LEU A 21 12.96 5.91 -8.57
N VAL A 22 11.91 5.14 -8.88
CA VAL A 22 11.31 4.13 -7.98
C VAL A 22 12.32 3.04 -7.64
N ASP A 23 13.00 2.49 -8.65
CA ASP A 23 13.96 1.40 -8.48
C ASP A 23 15.13 1.81 -7.60
N ALA A 24 15.67 2.99 -7.87
CA ALA A 24 16.78 3.51 -7.10
C ALA A 24 16.35 3.92 -5.66
N ALA A 25 15.11 4.36 -5.45
CA ALA A 25 14.58 4.61 -4.11
C ALA A 25 14.37 3.31 -3.32
N ALA A 26 13.86 2.24 -3.97
CA ALA A 26 13.73 0.92 -3.37
C ALA A 26 15.10 0.39 -2.91
N LYS A 27 16.09 0.45 -3.80
CA LYS A 27 17.47 0.03 -3.53
C LYS A 27 18.08 0.84 -2.37
N ALA A 28 17.90 2.15 -2.36
CA ALA A 28 18.40 3.02 -1.29
C ALA A 28 17.75 2.72 0.09
N ALA A 29 16.50 2.26 0.10
CA ALA A 29 15.78 1.85 1.32
C ALA A 29 16.09 0.39 1.75
N GLY A 30 16.97 -0.30 1.02
CA GLY A 30 17.41 -1.66 1.31
C GLY A 30 16.43 -2.75 0.83
N TYR A 31 15.53 -2.44 -0.09
CA TYR A 31 14.79 -3.49 -0.81
C TYR A 31 15.71 -4.05 -1.88
N ASN A 32 16.16 -5.29 -1.67
CA ASN A 32 17.32 -5.89 -2.32
C ASN A 32 16.98 -7.04 -3.26
N VAL A 33 15.70 -7.37 -3.42
CA VAL A 33 15.21 -8.38 -4.36
C VAL A 33 14.10 -7.79 -5.23
N GLY A 34 14.17 -8.04 -6.53
CA GLY A 34 13.14 -7.68 -7.50
C GLY A 34 13.53 -6.63 -8.54
N PRO A 35 12.56 -6.21 -9.37
CA PRO A 35 11.13 -6.52 -9.24
C PRO A 35 10.82 -8.02 -9.43
N VAL A 36 9.96 -8.54 -8.56
CA VAL A 36 9.39 -9.91 -8.63
C VAL A 36 7.87 -9.84 -8.63
N TYR A 37 7.21 -10.96 -8.90
CA TYR A 37 5.81 -11.02 -9.24
C TYR A 37 5.03 -11.95 -8.33
N HIS A 38 3.79 -11.58 -8.01
CA HIS A 38 2.82 -12.43 -7.33
C HIS A 38 1.50 -12.42 -8.10
N ALA A 39 1.14 -13.55 -8.70
CA ALA A 39 -0.18 -13.75 -9.27
C ALA A 39 -1.13 -14.32 -8.22
N THR A 40 -2.34 -13.77 -8.15
CA THR A 40 -3.39 -14.22 -7.23
C THR A 40 -4.75 -14.20 -7.89
N THR A 41 -5.55 -15.24 -7.61
CA THR A 41 -6.91 -15.40 -8.09
C THR A 41 -7.90 -14.42 -7.46
N TYR A 42 -7.58 -13.95 -6.25
CA TYR A 42 -8.45 -13.11 -5.39
C TYR A 42 -7.69 -11.86 -4.90
N GLY A 43 -7.07 -11.14 -5.84
CA GLY A 43 -6.16 -10.04 -5.57
C GLY A 43 -6.82 -8.68 -5.40
N GLY A 44 -7.81 -8.34 -6.23
CA GLY A 44 -8.56 -7.07 -6.18
C GLY A 44 -7.77 -5.85 -5.67
N ASP A 45 -8.32 -5.19 -4.65
CA ASP A 45 -7.74 -3.98 -4.02
C ASP A 45 -6.79 -4.31 -2.85
N LEU A 46 -6.14 -5.47 -2.87
CA LEU A 46 -5.18 -5.86 -1.83
C LEU A 46 -4.05 -4.83 -1.72
N THR A 47 -3.89 -4.27 -0.52
CA THR A 47 -2.80 -3.35 -0.17
C THR A 47 -1.84 -3.96 0.85
N VAL A 48 -2.24 -5.04 1.51
CA VAL A 48 -1.44 -5.76 2.52
C VAL A 48 -1.48 -7.25 2.22
N PHE A 49 -0.32 -7.86 2.09
CA PHE A 49 -0.21 -9.31 1.95
C PHE A 49 -0.42 -10.01 3.30
N ASP A 50 -1.36 -10.95 3.37
CA ASP A 50 -1.55 -11.80 4.54
C ASP A 50 -0.54 -12.96 4.51
N THR A 51 0.62 -12.75 5.13
CA THR A 51 1.71 -13.73 5.22
C THR A 51 1.40 -14.91 6.14
N LYS A 52 0.30 -14.88 6.91
CA LYS A 52 0.03 -15.83 8.00
C LYS A 52 -1.38 -16.47 7.98
N GLY A 53 -2.30 -16.03 7.13
CA GLY A 53 -3.70 -16.51 7.07
C GLY A 53 -4.09 -17.35 5.84
N GLY A 54 -3.13 -17.79 5.01
CA GLY A 54 -3.34 -18.54 3.78
C GLY A 54 -3.23 -20.08 3.90
N ALA A 55 -3.47 -20.80 2.79
CA ALA A 55 -2.93 -22.15 2.61
C ALA A 55 -1.54 -22.00 1.99
N PHE A 56 -0.55 -22.79 2.43
CA PHE A 56 0.86 -22.48 2.16
C PHE A 56 1.57 -23.50 1.27
N GLY A 57 2.57 -23.02 0.53
CA GLY A 57 3.45 -23.84 -0.29
C GLY A 57 4.46 -24.65 0.54
N LYS A 58 5.33 -25.40 -0.14
CA LYS A 58 6.34 -26.27 0.48
C LYS A 58 7.37 -25.52 1.36
N ALA A 59 7.42 -24.20 1.28
CA ALA A 59 8.32 -23.37 2.08
C ALA A 59 7.70 -22.85 3.39
N GLY A 60 6.50 -23.34 3.75
CA GLY A 60 5.79 -22.96 4.98
C GLY A 60 5.12 -21.59 4.87
N TYR A 61 4.86 -20.96 6.03
CA TYR A 61 4.18 -19.66 6.13
C TYR A 61 4.94 -18.55 5.40
N GLY A 62 4.22 -17.73 4.65
CA GLY A 62 4.77 -16.56 4.00
C GLY A 62 3.99 -16.15 2.76
N SER A 63 4.43 -15.08 2.13
CA SER A 63 3.98 -14.67 0.80
C SER A 63 5.03 -15.05 -0.24
N TYR A 64 4.56 -15.67 -1.32
CA TYR A 64 5.38 -16.29 -2.36
C TYR A 64 5.44 -15.38 -3.58
N PHE A 65 6.62 -15.20 -4.15
CA PHE A 65 6.88 -14.39 -5.32
C PHE A 65 7.78 -15.18 -6.28
N SER A 66 7.72 -14.84 -7.56
CA SER A 66 8.54 -15.46 -8.60
C SER A 66 8.99 -14.44 -9.62
N ASP A 67 9.72 -14.89 -10.65
CA ASP A 67 9.90 -14.11 -11.85
C ASP A 67 8.57 -14.04 -12.65
N GLU A 68 8.61 -13.33 -13.78
CA GLU A 68 7.44 -13.19 -14.66
C GLU A 68 6.95 -14.56 -15.15
N LYS A 69 7.87 -15.46 -15.52
CA LYS A 69 7.56 -16.82 -15.97
C LYS A 69 6.79 -17.61 -14.93
N GLY A 70 7.26 -17.64 -13.68
CA GLY A 70 6.57 -18.33 -12.60
C GLY A 70 5.20 -17.71 -12.32
N ALA A 71 5.12 -16.38 -12.25
CA ALA A 71 3.85 -15.69 -12.02
C ALA A 71 2.82 -15.93 -13.14
N SER A 72 3.25 -16.02 -14.40
CA SER A 72 2.36 -16.36 -15.53
C SER A 72 1.73 -17.75 -15.38
N LEU A 73 2.46 -18.74 -14.86
CA LEU A 73 1.89 -20.07 -14.59
C LEU A 73 0.76 -20.01 -13.55
N PHE A 74 0.94 -19.22 -12.49
CA PHE A 74 -0.08 -19.03 -11.45
C PHE A 74 -1.25 -18.16 -11.93
N ALA A 75 -1.02 -17.21 -12.83
CA ALA A 75 -2.09 -16.43 -13.47
C ALA A 75 -2.96 -17.32 -14.37
N GLU A 76 -2.35 -18.16 -15.22
CA GLU A 76 -3.08 -19.13 -16.05
C GLU A 76 -3.90 -20.12 -15.19
N TYR A 77 -3.34 -20.53 -14.05
CA TYR A 77 -4.09 -21.28 -13.05
C TYR A 77 -5.32 -20.50 -12.54
N GLY A 78 -5.11 -19.24 -12.15
CA GLY A 78 -6.16 -18.34 -11.70
C GLY A 78 -7.30 -18.21 -12.71
N ASP A 79 -6.98 -18.08 -14.00
CA ASP A 79 -7.96 -18.01 -15.10
C ASP A 79 -8.86 -19.23 -15.15
N LYS A 80 -8.26 -20.42 -15.06
CA LYS A 80 -8.99 -21.69 -15.14
C LYS A 80 -9.71 -22.07 -13.84
N PHE A 81 -9.37 -21.43 -12.72
CA PHE A 81 -9.97 -21.75 -11.42
C PHE A 81 -11.44 -21.36 -11.37
N GLN A 82 -12.32 -22.31 -11.09
CA GLN A 82 -13.76 -22.13 -11.28
C GLN A 82 -14.50 -21.53 -10.06
N ALA A 83 -13.87 -21.45 -8.88
CA ALA A 83 -14.55 -20.96 -7.69
C ALA A 83 -14.77 -19.43 -7.75
N PRO A 84 -16.03 -18.95 -7.75
CA PRO A 84 -16.34 -17.54 -7.92
C PRO A 84 -15.99 -16.68 -6.69
N TYR A 85 -15.89 -17.31 -5.51
CA TYR A 85 -15.52 -16.64 -4.27
C TYR A 85 -14.45 -17.44 -3.54
N ASP A 86 -13.63 -16.73 -2.76
CA ASP A 86 -12.76 -17.38 -1.79
C ASP A 86 -13.50 -17.70 -0.48
N TRP A 87 -12.80 -18.37 0.43
CA TRP A 87 -13.25 -18.70 1.78
C TRP A 87 -13.62 -17.51 2.68
N LYS A 88 -13.23 -16.27 2.33
CA LYS A 88 -13.65 -15.02 3.01
C LYS A 88 -14.85 -14.36 2.28
N GLY A 89 -15.38 -14.98 1.24
CA GLY A 89 -16.44 -14.42 0.40
C GLY A 89 -15.96 -13.34 -0.57
N ARG A 90 -14.65 -13.22 -0.83
CA ARG A 90 -14.12 -12.26 -1.81
C ARG A 90 -14.35 -12.78 -3.22
N PRO A 91 -14.91 -11.97 -4.14
CA PRO A 91 -15.11 -12.41 -5.52
C PRO A 91 -13.77 -12.64 -6.21
N LYS A 92 -13.77 -13.56 -7.19
CA LYS A 92 -12.64 -13.77 -8.10
C LYS A 92 -12.30 -12.44 -8.79
N ASN A 93 -11.09 -11.96 -8.55
CA ASN A 93 -10.56 -10.74 -9.14
C ASN A 93 -9.05 -10.90 -9.26
N GLN A 94 -8.64 -11.39 -10.43
CA GLN A 94 -7.27 -11.80 -10.65
C GLN A 94 -6.34 -10.60 -10.74
N LYS A 95 -5.14 -10.73 -10.17
CA LYS A 95 -4.15 -9.66 -10.19
C LYS A 95 -2.74 -10.23 -10.16
N ILE A 96 -1.86 -9.60 -10.92
CA ILE A 96 -0.43 -9.80 -10.85
C ILE A 96 0.17 -8.55 -10.20
N PHE A 97 0.80 -8.72 -9.05
CA PHE A 97 1.52 -7.66 -8.36
C PHE A 97 2.98 -7.68 -8.77
N LYS A 98 3.54 -6.51 -9.13
CA LYS A 98 4.98 -6.31 -9.31
C LYS A 98 5.53 -5.62 -8.08
N VAL A 99 6.48 -6.24 -7.39
CA VAL A 99 6.95 -5.77 -6.08
C VAL A 99 8.47 -5.86 -5.92
N TYR A 100 8.97 -5.04 -5.01
CA TYR A 100 10.29 -5.17 -4.40
C TYR A 100 10.18 -5.88 -3.06
N LEU A 101 11.17 -6.73 -2.75
CA LEU A 101 11.27 -7.44 -1.49
C LEU A 101 12.53 -7.01 -0.73
N LYS A 102 12.44 -6.99 0.60
CA LYS A 102 13.57 -6.78 1.52
C LYS A 102 13.86 -8.08 2.26
N ILE A 103 14.94 -8.76 1.87
CA ILE A 103 15.38 -10.06 2.41
C ILE A 103 16.87 -9.97 2.73
N ASN A 104 17.22 -9.60 3.96
CA ASN A 104 18.61 -9.33 4.35
C ASN A 104 19.37 -10.61 4.74
N ASN A 105 18.68 -11.60 5.31
CA ASN A 105 19.22 -12.88 5.74
C ASN A 105 18.38 -14.05 5.18
N PRO A 106 18.44 -14.31 3.86
CA PRO A 106 17.68 -15.40 3.25
C PRO A 106 18.26 -16.77 3.61
N LEU A 107 17.37 -17.74 3.89
CA LEU A 107 17.68 -19.14 3.70
C LEU A 107 17.73 -19.41 2.19
N LYS A 108 18.90 -19.83 1.69
CA LYS A 108 19.07 -20.20 0.27
C LYS A 108 19.21 -21.70 0.14
N VAL A 109 18.36 -22.31 -0.67
CA VAL A 109 18.48 -23.72 -1.04
C VAL A 109 18.26 -23.89 -2.54
N SER A 110 18.78 -24.96 -3.13
CA SER A 110 18.70 -25.17 -4.58
C SER A 110 17.30 -25.46 -5.08
N HIS A 111 16.52 -26.24 -4.34
CA HIS A 111 15.17 -26.64 -4.71
C HIS A 111 14.25 -26.65 -3.48
N VAL A 112 12.96 -26.46 -3.69
CA VAL A 112 11.97 -26.40 -2.60
C VAL A 112 11.92 -27.69 -1.76
N ASP A 113 12.30 -28.84 -2.34
CA ASP A 113 12.41 -30.11 -1.60
C ASP A 113 13.58 -30.14 -0.60
N ASP A 114 14.59 -29.28 -0.78
CA ASP A 114 15.71 -29.13 0.16
C ASP A 114 15.31 -28.35 1.43
N LEU A 115 14.08 -27.82 1.48
CA LEU A 115 13.55 -27.14 2.67
C LEU A 115 13.09 -28.11 3.76
N LYS A 116 13.03 -29.42 3.50
CA LYS A 116 12.59 -30.43 4.47
C LYS A 116 13.22 -30.30 5.87
N PRO A 117 14.54 -30.02 6.03
CA PRO A 117 15.13 -29.82 7.35
C PRO A 117 14.69 -28.53 8.06
N TYR A 118 14.14 -27.58 7.31
CA TYR A 118 13.84 -26.19 7.69
C TYR A 118 12.34 -25.87 7.78
N ILE A 119 11.48 -26.89 7.62
CA ILE A 119 10.04 -26.82 7.80
C ILE A 119 9.62 -27.76 8.93
N ASP A 120 8.58 -27.41 9.69
CA ASP A 120 8.11 -28.28 10.77
C ASP A 120 7.41 -29.52 10.19
N LEU A 121 7.61 -30.70 10.80
CA LEU A 121 7.01 -31.99 10.37
C LEU A 121 5.47 -31.97 10.25
N ASN A 122 4.81 -31.04 10.95
CA ASN A 122 3.35 -30.86 10.91
C ASN A 122 2.88 -29.79 9.90
N GLN A 123 3.79 -29.21 9.09
CA GLN A 123 3.44 -28.36 7.96
C GLN A 123 3.28 -29.25 6.72
N SER A 124 2.10 -29.81 6.50
CA SER A 124 1.78 -30.54 5.28
C SER A 124 1.42 -29.59 4.13
N PHE A 125 1.84 -29.95 2.92
CA PHE A 125 1.45 -29.29 1.68
C PHE A 125 -0.06 -29.37 1.46
N GLY A 126 -0.74 -28.25 1.22
CA GLY A 126 -2.14 -28.26 0.77
C GLY A 126 -3.18 -28.73 1.79
N VAL A 127 -2.84 -28.90 3.07
CA VAL A 127 -3.85 -29.11 4.10
C VAL A 127 -4.64 -27.83 4.31
N SER A 128 -5.93 -27.97 4.12
CA SER A 128 -6.93 -26.93 4.23
C SER A 128 -7.00 -26.36 5.66
N ARG A 129 -7.70 -25.22 5.73
CA ARG A 129 -7.90 -24.28 6.84
C ARG A 129 -8.38 -24.86 8.17
N GLU A 130 -8.59 -26.16 8.26
CA GLU A 130 -9.30 -26.78 9.36
C GLU A 130 -8.44 -26.93 10.63
N TYR A 131 -7.12 -26.89 10.54
CA TYR A 131 -6.26 -27.20 11.69
C TYR A 131 -5.64 -26.00 12.44
N GLN A 132 -5.84 -24.75 12.03
CA GLN A 132 -5.09 -23.62 12.63
C GLN A 132 -5.87 -22.31 12.75
N LYS A 133 -7.14 -22.36 13.15
CA LYS A 133 -7.77 -21.19 13.76
C LYS A 133 -6.98 -20.84 15.04
N ASN A 134 -6.47 -19.62 15.11
CA ASN A 134 -5.99 -18.95 16.33
C ASN A 134 -4.71 -19.50 16.99
N LYS A 135 -3.58 -19.55 16.27
CA LYS A 135 -2.26 -19.48 16.92
C LYS A 135 -1.58 -18.14 16.62
N PRO A 136 -1.81 -17.09 17.43
CA PRO A 136 -0.98 -15.89 17.36
C PRO A 136 0.50 -16.28 17.53
N GLY A 137 1.37 -15.77 16.66
CA GLY A 137 2.81 -16.03 16.71
C GLY A 137 3.33 -17.17 15.81
N LEU A 138 2.56 -17.67 14.84
CA LEU A 138 3.06 -18.66 13.87
C LEU A 138 4.28 -18.14 13.10
N ARG A 139 5.43 -18.78 13.34
CA ARG A 139 6.69 -18.57 12.61
C ARG A 139 7.09 -19.86 11.92
N THR A 140 7.50 -19.79 10.65
CA THR A 140 8.11 -20.97 10.02
C THR A 140 9.43 -21.30 10.72
N LYS A 141 9.87 -22.56 10.74
CA LYS A 141 11.13 -22.95 11.38
C LYS A 141 12.32 -22.16 10.84
N ALA A 142 12.34 -21.84 9.54
CA ALA A 142 13.33 -20.94 8.95
C ALA A 142 13.36 -19.54 9.63
N GLU A 143 12.19 -18.97 9.96
CA GLU A 143 12.06 -17.71 10.69
C GLU A 143 12.52 -17.85 12.15
N GLN A 144 12.22 -18.98 12.78
CA GLN A 144 12.61 -19.26 14.17
C GLN A 144 14.13 -19.38 14.34
N ILE A 145 14.82 -19.94 13.35
CA ILE A 145 16.29 -20.09 13.37
C ILE A 145 17.04 -18.89 12.79
N GLY A 146 16.34 -17.78 12.52
CA GLY A 146 16.94 -16.46 12.25
C GLY A 146 16.95 -15.98 10.80
N TYR A 147 16.34 -16.73 9.86
CA TYR A 147 16.22 -16.26 8.47
C TYR A 147 15.02 -15.29 8.31
N ASP A 148 15.16 -14.30 7.45
CA ASP A 148 14.08 -13.31 7.18
C ASP A 148 13.36 -13.56 5.84
N GLY A 149 13.75 -14.59 5.10
CA GLY A 149 13.05 -15.06 3.91
C GLY A 149 13.68 -16.31 3.34
N ILE A 150 13.13 -16.82 2.24
CA ILE A 150 13.63 -17.99 1.52
C ILE A 150 13.84 -17.61 0.06
N ILE A 151 14.96 -18.06 -0.50
CA ILE A 151 15.24 -18.01 -1.94
C ILE A 151 15.52 -19.44 -2.39
N THR A 152 14.69 -19.94 -3.30
CA THR A 152 14.77 -21.32 -3.79
C THR A 152 14.30 -21.41 -5.24
N THR A 153 14.24 -22.63 -5.78
CA THR A 153 13.56 -22.92 -7.05
C THR A 153 12.47 -23.96 -6.85
N GLU A 154 11.44 -23.88 -7.69
CA GLU A 154 10.35 -24.85 -7.72
C GLU A 154 10.16 -25.37 -9.14
N THR A 155 9.72 -26.62 -9.25
CA THR A 155 9.38 -27.27 -10.51
C THR A 155 7.90 -27.65 -10.48
N THR A 156 7.13 -27.24 -11.49
CA THR A 156 5.69 -27.56 -11.58
C THR A 156 5.31 -28.19 -12.91
N ALA A 157 4.19 -28.91 -12.90
CA ALA A 157 3.56 -29.38 -14.13
C ALA A 157 2.68 -28.26 -14.74
N PRO A 158 2.65 -28.10 -16.07
CA PRO A 158 1.67 -27.23 -16.75
C PRO A 158 0.21 -27.68 -16.56
N LYS A 159 -0.03 -28.88 -16.03
CA LYS A 159 -1.40 -29.41 -15.81
C LYS A 159 -2.07 -28.68 -14.64
N VAL A 160 -2.78 -27.61 -14.97
CA VAL A 160 -3.76 -26.96 -14.11
C VAL A 160 -4.95 -27.90 -13.90
N HIS A 161 -5.15 -28.36 -12.66
CA HIS A 161 -6.42 -29.01 -12.30
C HIS A 161 -7.48 -27.92 -12.07
N LYS A 162 -8.71 -28.09 -12.55
CA LYS A 162 -9.76 -27.05 -12.49
C LYS A 162 -10.11 -26.61 -11.06
N THR A 163 -9.87 -27.49 -10.08
CA THR A 163 -10.19 -27.30 -8.66
C THR A 163 -9.00 -27.45 -7.70
N GLN A 164 -7.81 -27.83 -8.18
CA GLN A 164 -6.60 -27.99 -7.35
C GLN A 164 -5.48 -27.09 -7.88
N GLY A 165 -4.60 -26.60 -7.02
CA GLY A 165 -3.45 -25.76 -7.40
C GLY A 165 -2.51 -26.41 -8.41
N LEU A 166 -1.50 -25.64 -8.87
CA LEU A 166 -0.41 -26.20 -9.68
C LEU A 166 0.23 -27.39 -8.94
N LYS A 167 0.44 -28.49 -9.67
CA LYS A 167 1.11 -29.67 -9.12
C LYS A 167 2.62 -29.42 -9.10
N ILE A 168 3.21 -29.41 -7.91
CA ILE A 168 4.66 -29.40 -7.72
C ILE A 168 5.20 -30.79 -8.10
N LEU A 169 6.22 -30.82 -8.95
CA LEU A 169 6.88 -32.03 -9.41
C LEU A 169 8.20 -32.27 -8.68
N GLY A 170 8.82 -33.42 -8.96
CA GLY A 170 10.20 -33.68 -8.54
C GLY A 170 11.17 -32.77 -9.29
N ARG A 171 12.34 -32.52 -8.69
CA ARG A 171 13.38 -31.66 -9.29
C ARG A 171 13.89 -32.16 -10.66
N ASP A 172 13.82 -33.47 -10.90
CA ASP A 172 14.32 -34.15 -12.10
C ASP A 172 13.19 -34.57 -13.07
N ASP A 173 11.95 -34.10 -12.86
CA ASP A 173 10.85 -34.46 -13.75
C ASP A 173 11.02 -33.78 -15.13
N PRO A 174 11.11 -34.55 -16.23
CA PRO A 174 11.41 -34.01 -17.55
C PRO A 174 10.32 -33.10 -18.13
N LYS A 175 9.11 -33.12 -17.53
CA LYS A 175 7.98 -32.28 -17.94
C LYS A 175 7.84 -31.03 -17.09
N ALA A 176 8.74 -30.81 -16.15
CA ALA A 176 8.58 -29.74 -15.18
C ALA A 176 9.10 -28.40 -15.69
N VAL A 177 8.34 -27.36 -15.40
CA VAL A 177 8.75 -25.99 -15.63
C VAL A 177 9.43 -25.48 -14.35
N LYS A 178 10.71 -25.14 -14.45
CA LYS A 178 11.50 -24.56 -13.35
C LYS A 178 11.39 -23.04 -13.33
N PHE A 179 11.21 -22.48 -12.13
CA PHE A 179 11.19 -21.03 -11.86
C PHE A 179 11.71 -20.72 -10.44
N PRO A 180 12.24 -19.50 -10.19
CA PRO A 180 12.69 -19.09 -8.87
C PRO A 180 11.50 -18.78 -7.95
N VAL A 181 11.66 -19.06 -6.66
CA VAL A 181 10.66 -18.74 -5.62
C VAL A 181 11.33 -17.92 -4.53
N TYR A 182 10.71 -16.80 -4.21
CA TYR A 182 11.07 -15.91 -3.12
C TYR A 182 9.94 -15.91 -2.09
N VAL A 183 10.26 -16.15 -0.83
CA VAL A 183 9.28 -16.15 0.26
C VAL A 183 9.68 -15.12 1.30
N VAL A 184 8.72 -14.29 1.71
CA VAL A 184 8.87 -13.33 2.81
C VAL A 184 7.87 -13.63 3.90
N PHE A 185 8.26 -13.36 5.14
CA PHE A 185 7.50 -13.75 6.33
C PHE A 185 6.69 -12.61 6.93
N SER A 186 7.04 -11.36 6.61
CA SER A 186 6.35 -10.16 7.05
C SER A 186 5.83 -9.34 5.87
N PRO A 187 4.61 -8.76 5.96
CA PRO A 187 4.07 -7.89 4.92
C PRO A 187 4.93 -6.65 4.67
N SER A 188 5.65 -6.18 5.69
CA SER A 188 6.49 -4.99 5.57
C SER A 188 7.74 -5.16 4.71
N GLN A 189 8.07 -6.40 4.36
CA GLN A 189 9.13 -6.71 3.41
C GLN A 189 8.73 -6.44 1.96
N ILE A 190 7.46 -6.13 1.68
CA ILE A 190 6.90 -6.07 0.33
C ILE A 190 6.51 -4.63 0.00
N LYS A 191 6.97 -4.10 -1.15
CA LYS A 191 6.56 -2.78 -1.67
C LYS A 191 6.26 -2.81 -3.15
N SER A 192 5.26 -2.06 -3.61
CA SER A 192 4.90 -1.95 -5.01
C SER A 192 6.07 -1.39 -5.82
N ALA A 193 6.35 -2.06 -6.95
CA ALA A 193 7.32 -1.64 -7.95
C ALA A 193 6.69 -0.81 -9.07
N ASP A 194 5.41 -0.44 -8.96
CA ASP A 194 4.72 0.32 -9.99
C ASP A 194 5.39 1.68 -10.23
N PRO A 195 5.51 2.17 -11.47
CA PRO A 195 6.14 3.46 -11.74
C PRO A 195 5.38 4.61 -11.08
N VAL A 196 4.06 4.45 -10.86
CA VAL A 196 3.22 5.40 -10.15
C VAL A 196 2.32 4.64 -9.18
N THR A 197 2.24 5.10 -7.93
CA THR A 197 1.36 4.53 -6.92
C THR A 197 0.47 5.62 -6.33
N TYR A 198 -0.79 5.28 -6.08
CA TYR A 198 -1.80 6.19 -5.58
C TYR A 198 -2.28 5.79 -4.18
N ASP A 199 -2.60 6.78 -3.37
CA ASP A 199 -3.33 6.56 -2.11
C ASP A 199 -4.85 6.40 -2.35
N ASP A 200 -5.58 6.20 -1.26
CA ASP A 200 -7.04 5.99 -1.28
C ASP A 200 -7.82 7.24 -1.75
N ALA A 201 -7.18 8.41 -1.78
CA ALA A 201 -7.75 9.64 -2.33
C ALA A 201 -7.40 9.85 -3.82
N GLY A 202 -6.72 8.88 -4.44
CA GLY A 202 -6.28 8.96 -5.84
C GLY A 202 -5.12 9.91 -6.07
N GLN A 203 -4.38 10.31 -5.03
CA GLN A 203 -3.21 11.18 -5.17
C GLN A 203 -1.94 10.36 -5.30
N VAL A 204 -1.00 10.86 -6.11
CA VAL A 204 0.31 10.22 -6.30
C VAL A 204 1.10 10.25 -4.99
N ILE A 205 1.57 9.08 -4.56
CA ILE A 205 2.40 8.91 -3.36
C ILE A 205 3.85 9.29 -3.73
N PRO A 206 4.47 10.29 -3.06
CA PRO A 206 5.86 10.66 -3.31
C PRO A 206 6.84 9.54 -2.92
N LEU A 207 8.00 9.49 -3.55
CA LEU A 207 9.01 8.43 -3.33
C LEU A 207 9.46 8.31 -1.87
N SER A 208 9.62 9.44 -1.18
CA SER A 208 9.98 9.48 0.25
C SER A 208 8.97 8.74 1.14
N HIS A 209 7.76 8.49 0.63
CA HIS A 209 6.69 7.76 1.31
C HIS A 209 6.43 6.38 0.72
N ARG A 210 7.22 5.86 -0.23
CA ARG A 210 6.96 4.55 -0.87
C ARG A 210 7.71 3.38 -0.24
N PHE A 211 8.82 3.62 0.46
CA PHE A 211 9.72 2.56 0.93
C PHE A 211 10.04 2.65 2.43
N ASN A 212 9.06 2.37 3.28
CA ASN A 212 9.22 2.29 4.74
C ASN A 212 8.93 0.85 5.23
N SER A 213 9.91 0.22 5.88
CA SER A 213 9.81 -1.13 6.46
C SER A 213 8.93 -1.19 7.71
N GLU A 214 8.49 -0.04 8.23
CA GLU A 214 7.56 0.06 9.35
C GLU A 214 6.10 -0.03 8.90
N SER A 215 5.79 -0.19 7.61
CA SER A 215 4.41 -0.30 7.12
C SER A 215 4.17 -1.63 6.38
N PRO A 216 3.03 -2.30 6.58
CA PRO A 216 2.63 -3.50 5.86
C PRO A 216 1.93 -3.17 4.53
N ASP A 217 1.55 -1.90 4.30
CA ASP A 217 0.94 -1.50 3.03
C ASP A 217 2.03 -1.43 1.94
N ILE A 218 1.78 -2.09 0.81
CA ILE A 218 2.72 -2.17 -0.32
C ILE A 218 2.92 -0.83 -1.02
N ARG A 219 1.93 0.07 -0.96
CA ARG A 219 1.98 1.45 -1.48
C ARG A 219 2.64 2.39 -0.49
N ASN A 220 2.63 1.97 0.79
CA ASN A 220 3.30 2.51 1.95
C ASN A 220 2.73 3.75 2.68
N PRO A 221 1.44 3.79 3.07
CA PRO A 221 1.00 4.72 4.11
C PRO A 221 0.73 4.01 5.45
N ARG A 222 1.54 4.31 6.49
CA ARG A 222 1.10 4.24 7.90
C ARG A 222 0.85 5.60 8.54
N ASN A 223 1.18 6.71 7.87
CA ASN A 223 0.65 8.03 8.21
C ASN A 223 0.73 9.03 7.03
N ARG A 224 -0.17 8.87 6.06
CA ARG A 224 -0.72 9.98 5.28
C ARG A 224 -2.22 9.74 5.16
N THR A 225 -2.98 10.17 6.16
CA THR A 225 -4.15 10.93 5.74
C THR A 225 -3.56 12.12 5.00
N ILE A 226 -3.66 12.16 3.66
CA ILE A 226 -4.05 13.46 3.11
C ILE A 226 -5.35 13.71 3.84
N PRO A 227 -5.42 14.67 4.79
CA PRO A 227 -6.64 14.88 5.54
C PRO A 227 -7.72 15.04 4.49
N LYS A 228 -8.83 14.28 4.61
CA LYS A 228 -9.99 14.47 3.73
C LYS A 228 -10.14 15.97 3.55
N GLN A 229 -9.99 16.44 2.32
CA GLN A 229 -9.99 17.87 2.12
C GLN A 229 -11.41 18.35 2.32
N PHE A 230 -11.56 19.43 3.09
CA PHE A 230 -12.87 20.04 3.23
C PHE A 230 -13.39 20.43 1.83
N PRO A 231 -14.71 20.31 1.53
CA PRO A 231 -15.23 20.63 0.22
C PRO A 231 -14.85 22.04 -0.23
N TYR A 232 -13.97 22.14 -1.22
CA TYR A 232 -13.40 23.43 -1.63
C TYR A 232 -14.48 24.38 -2.16
N ALA A 233 -15.46 23.88 -2.90
CA ALA A 233 -16.58 24.68 -3.39
C ALA A 233 -17.35 25.36 -2.24
N TYR A 234 -17.58 24.64 -1.13
CA TYR A 234 -18.22 25.23 0.05
C TYR A 234 -17.31 26.26 0.72
N ALA A 235 -16.01 26.00 0.85
CA ALA A 235 -15.07 26.96 1.41
C ALA A 235 -14.99 28.25 0.58
N ALA A 236 -14.98 28.12 -0.76
CA ALA A 236 -15.01 29.25 -1.68
C ALA A 236 -16.33 30.03 -1.60
N TYR A 237 -17.47 29.33 -1.54
CA TYR A 237 -18.79 29.91 -1.32
C TYR A 237 -18.86 30.69 0.00
N LEU A 238 -18.39 30.08 1.09
CA LEU A 238 -18.37 30.71 2.41
C LEU A 238 -17.52 31.99 2.42
N LYS A 239 -16.35 31.95 1.79
CA LYS A 239 -15.48 33.13 1.64
C LYS A 239 -16.15 34.26 0.84
N ALA A 240 -16.88 33.92 -0.22
CA ALA A 240 -17.49 34.89 -1.12
C ALA A 240 -18.78 35.51 -0.54
N HIS A 241 -19.63 34.70 0.10
CA HIS A 241 -20.98 35.11 0.47
C HIS A 241 -21.16 35.40 1.97
N PHE A 242 -20.24 34.95 2.83
CA PHE A 242 -20.32 35.18 4.28
C PHE A 242 -18.98 35.69 4.84
N PRO A 243 -18.49 36.86 4.38
CA PRO A 243 -17.17 37.37 4.77
C PRO A 243 -17.01 37.57 6.28
N ASP A 244 -18.07 37.91 7.00
CA ASP A 244 -18.00 38.11 8.46
C ASP A 244 -17.94 36.81 9.25
N ILE A 245 -18.51 35.72 8.70
CA ILE A 245 -18.29 34.37 9.23
C ILE A 245 -16.88 33.89 8.88
N TRP A 246 -16.41 34.17 7.66
CA TRP A 246 -15.06 33.84 7.21
C TRP A 246 -13.97 34.53 8.04
N LYS A 247 -14.21 35.76 8.54
CA LYS A 247 -13.30 36.49 9.43
C LYS A 247 -13.22 35.90 10.84
N ALA A 248 -14.18 35.07 11.25
CA ALA A 248 -14.25 34.55 12.61
C ALA A 248 -13.08 33.62 12.99
N GLY A 249 -12.36 33.04 12.02
CA GLY A 249 -11.26 32.11 12.27
C GLY A 249 -9.99 32.40 11.50
N GLY A 250 -8.84 32.12 12.13
CA GLY A 250 -7.50 32.34 11.58
C GLY A 250 -6.96 33.75 11.89
N ASN A 251 -5.70 33.81 12.34
CA ASN A 251 -5.02 35.07 12.70
C ASN A 251 -4.61 35.85 11.42
N ILE A 252 -3.83 36.93 11.55
CA ILE A 252 -3.39 37.87 10.48
C ILE A 252 -2.91 37.19 9.15
N ARG A 253 -2.51 35.91 9.17
CA ARG A 253 -2.12 35.08 7.99
C ARG A 253 -3.20 34.11 7.46
N GLY A 254 -4.43 34.13 7.98
CA GLY A 254 -5.50 33.17 7.65
C GLY A 254 -6.01 33.29 6.20
N ASN A 255 -5.86 34.45 5.57
CA ASN A 255 -6.14 34.61 4.14
C ASN A 255 -5.04 33.98 3.25
N ASP A 256 -3.79 33.95 3.74
CA ASP A 256 -2.68 33.31 3.02
C ASP A 256 -2.84 31.80 2.95
N THR A 257 -3.37 31.17 4.00
CA THR A 257 -3.51 29.71 4.00
C THR A 257 -4.55 29.19 3.03
N PHE A 258 -5.68 29.89 2.88
CA PHE A 258 -6.65 29.52 1.85
C PHE A 258 -6.06 29.76 0.46
N ARG A 259 -5.29 30.84 0.27
CA ARG A 259 -4.57 31.11 -0.99
C ARG A 259 -3.55 30.02 -1.30
N TRP A 260 -2.72 29.59 -0.34
CA TRP A 260 -1.76 28.50 -0.53
C TRP A 260 -2.45 27.16 -0.76
N TRP A 261 -3.59 26.90 -0.11
CA TRP A 261 -4.41 25.73 -0.44
C TRP A 261 -4.95 25.79 -1.87
N SER A 262 -5.50 26.93 -2.30
CA SER A 262 -5.96 27.15 -3.67
C SER A 262 -4.82 26.98 -4.68
N ALA A 263 -3.64 27.55 -4.41
CA ALA A 263 -2.45 27.44 -5.26
C ALA A 263 -1.98 25.98 -5.35
N PHE A 264 -1.89 25.28 -4.22
CA PHE A 264 -1.58 23.86 -4.17
C PHE A 264 -2.57 23.03 -5.01
N ARG A 265 -3.88 23.31 -4.93
CA ARG A 265 -4.91 22.64 -5.76
C ARG A 265 -4.77 22.95 -7.25
N LYS A 266 -4.25 24.13 -7.61
CA LYS A 266 -3.94 24.54 -8.99
C LYS A 266 -2.59 24.03 -9.49
N GLY A 267 -1.86 23.25 -8.69
CA GLY A 267 -0.58 22.65 -9.09
C GLY A 267 0.66 23.46 -8.72
N ASP A 268 0.52 24.58 -7.99
CA ASP A 268 1.67 25.32 -7.47
C ASP A 268 2.45 24.46 -6.47
N ARG A 269 3.76 24.35 -6.69
CA ARG A 269 4.71 23.59 -5.86
C ARG A 269 5.93 24.45 -5.48
N SER A 270 5.78 25.78 -5.49
CA SER A 270 6.79 26.72 -5.03
C SER A 270 7.25 26.39 -3.60
N PRO A 271 8.49 26.75 -3.22
CA PRO A 271 9.02 26.47 -1.88
C PRO A 271 8.08 26.92 -0.75
N THR A 272 7.44 28.08 -0.92
CA THR A 272 6.46 28.61 0.03
C THR A 272 5.23 27.72 0.18
N VAL A 273 4.60 27.32 -0.94
CA VAL A 273 3.41 26.45 -0.92
C VAL A 273 3.74 25.07 -0.37
N MET A 274 4.91 24.53 -0.72
CA MET A 274 5.34 23.21 -0.24
C MET A 274 5.75 23.23 1.23
N HIS A 275 6.44 24.27 1.70
CA HIS A 275 6.76 24.44 3.12
C HIS A 275 5.48 24.59 3.96
N TRP A 276 4.50 25.35 3.46
CA TRP A 276 3.21 25.42 4.11
C TRP A 276 2.51 24.05 4.13
N TRP A 277 2.41 23.37 2.98
CA TRP A 277 1.70 22.09 2.85
C TRP A 277 2.30 20.98 3.71
N ASN A 278 3.62 20.87 3.74
CA ASN A 278 4.33 19.77 4.40
C ASN A 278 4.66 20.05 5.87
N THR A 279 4.83 21.31 6.27
CA THR A 279 5.37 21.65 7.60
C THR A 279 4.37 22.46 8.42
N THR A 280 3.95 23.61 7.90
CA THR A 280 3.15 24.56 8.70
C THR A 280 1.71 24.07 8.87
N ARG A 281 1.07 23.61 7.79
CA ARG A 281 -0.31 23.13 7.78
C ARG A 281 -0.50 21.94 8.74
N PRO A 282 0.31 20.86 8.71
CA PRO A 282 0.18 19.75 9.65
C PRO A 282 0.32 20.17 11.12
N ALA A 283 1.29 21.04 11.43
CA ALA A 283 1.52 21.53 12.79
C ALA A 283 0.30 22.32 13.32
N TRP A 284 -0.35 23.12 12.48
CA TRP A 284 -1.54 23.88 12.87
C TRP A 284 -2.77 22.99 13.00
N ILE A 285 -2.94 22.02 12.09
CA ILE A 285 -3.98 21.01 12.20
C ILE A 285 -3.86 20.29 13.55
N ALA A 286 -2.67 19.81 13.93
CA ALA A 286 -2.47 19.07 15.18
C ALA A 286 -2.97 19.81 16.42
N ARG A 287 -2.77 21.14 16.48
CA ARG A 287 -3.18 21.99 17.61
C ARG A 287 -4.68 22.28 17.65
N HIS A 288 -5.33 22.28 16.49
CA HIS A 288 -6.71 22.75 16.34
C HIS A 288 -7.66 21.66 15.80
N TYR A 289 -7.22 20.41 15.67
CA TYR A 289 -7.98 19.32 15.05
C TYR A 289 -9.33 19.04 15.74
N ARG A 290 -9.39 19.31 17.05
CA ARG A 290 -10.57 19.14 17.92
C ARG A 290 -11.22 20.47 18.31
N ASP A 291 -10.87 21.58 17.66
CA ASP A 291 -11.48 22.88 17.96
C ASP A 291 -12.85 22.96 17.25
N HIS A 292 -13.92 22.87 18.02
CA HIS A 292 -15.30 22.84 17.52
C HIS A 292 -15.97 24.21 17.56
N ARG A 293 -15.29 25.24 18.09
CA ARG A 293 -15.80 26.61 18.10
C ARG A 293 -15.75 27.17 16.69
N LEU A 294 -16.63 28.12 16.38
CA LEU A 294 -16.69 28.76 15.05
C LEU A 294 -15.31 29.25 14.56
N PRO A 295 -14.47 29.94 15.36
CA PRO A 295 -13.13 30.32 14.94
C PRO A 295 -12.23 29.14 14.53
N GLY A 296 -12.27 28.05 15.30
CA GLY A 296 -11.50 26.83 15.05
C GLY A 296 -11.96 26.11 13.79
N VAL A 297 -13.28 25.97 13.61
CA VAL A 297 -13.87 25.36 12.42
C VAL A 297 -13.53 26.16 11.16
N ILE A 298 -13.62 27.50 11.20
CA ILE A 298 -13.25 28.35 10.07
C ILE A 298 -11.76 28.25 9.74
N ALA A 299 -10.89 28.14 10.75
CA ALA A 299 -9.46 27.92 10.54
C ALA A 299 -9.19 26.56 9.86
N GLN A 300 -9.85 25.48 10.31
CA GLN A 300 -9.77 24.16 9.67
C GLN A 300 -10.23 24.19 8.21
N ILE A 301 -11.33 24.90 7.90
CA ILE A 301 -11.83 25.10 6.53
C ILE A 301 -10.80 25.83 5.67
N LYS A 302 -10.15 26.88 6.19
CA LYS A 302 -9.09 27.64 5.48
C LYS A 302 -7.88 26.80 5.14
N TRP A 303 -7.58 25.77 5.94
CA TRP A 303 -6.51 24.81 5.68
C TRP A 303 -6.93 23.65 4.80
N GLY A 304 -8.20 23.60 4.38
CA GLY A 304 -8.74 22.48 3.63
C GLY A 304 -8.72 21.18 4.42
N THR A 305 -8.95 21.23 5.73
CA THR A 305 -8.90 20.07 6.62
C THR A 305 -10.29 19.74 7.12
N VAL A 306 -10.62 18.45 7.18
CA VAL A 306 -11.77 17.94 7.91
C VAL A 306 -11.35 17.59 9.33
N GLY A 307 -11.82 18.35 10.32
CA GLY A 307 -11.59 18.09 11.75
C GLY A 307 -12.45 16.93 12.27
N THR A 308 -12.40 16.68 13.59
CA THR A 308 -13.09 15.52 14.19
C THR A 308 -14.61 15.55 14.08
N LEU A 309 -15.22 16.69 13.75
CA LEU A 309 -16.66 16.82 13.50
C LEU A 309 -17.10 16.23 12.15
N GLY A 310 -16.15 15.90 11.27
CA GLY A 310 -16.47 15.56 9.88
C GLY A 310 -17.01 16.76 9.10
N VAL A 311 -17.22 16.59 7.79
CA VAL A 311 -17.74 17.67 6.92
C VAL A 311 -19.11 18.17 7.40
N ALA A 312 -20.03 17.25 7.72
CA ALA A 312 -21.38 17.60 8.13
C ALA A 312 -21.42 18.39 9.44
N GLY A 313 -20.65 17.97 10.45
CA GLY A 313 -20.60 18.67 11.74
C GLY A 313 -19.93 20.04 11.61
N MET A 314 -18.87 20.18 10.81
CA MET A 314 -18.25 21.47 10.54
C MET A 314 -19.21 22.43 9.82
N LYS A 315 -19.95 21.96 8.80
CA LYS A 315 -20.98 22.75 8.10
C LYS A 315 -22.07 23.22 9.07
N ARG A 316 -22.53 22.34 9.96
CA ARG A 316 -23.54 22.68 10.98
C ARG A 316 -23.09 23.83 11.86
N VAL A 317 -21.85 23.82 12.37
CA VAL A 317 -21.31 24.92 13.18
C VAL A 317 -21.32 26.26 12.42
N VAL A 318 -20.98 26.22 11.13
CA VAL A 318 -20.98 27.41 10.27
C VAL A 318 -22.41 27.89 9.99
N GLU A 319 -23.32 26.98 9.64
CA GLU A 319 -24.72 27.28 9.34
C GLU A 319 -25.46 27.82 10.56
N ASP A 320 -25.23 27.26 11.74
CA ASP A 320 -25.78 27.77 13.00
C ASP A 320 -25.30 29.20 13.29
N ALA A 321 -24.03 29.51 12.98
CA ALA A 321 -23.50 30.86 13.13
C ALA A 321 -24.07 31.85 12.11
N ILE A 322 -24.31 31.41 10.86
CA ILE A 322 -24.99 32.21 9.84
C ILE A 322 -26.40 32.56 10.33
N ARG A 323 -27.18 31.56 10.79
CA ARG A 323 -28.56 31.76 11.27
C ARG A 323 -28.66 32.74 12.44
N LYS A 324 -27.67 32.76 13.33
CA LYS A 324 -27.65 33.69 14.49
C LYS A 324 -27.28 35.12 14.13
N LYS A 325 -26.81 35.37 12.91
CA LYS A 325 -26.40 36.71 12.41
C LYS A 325 -27.36 37.29 11.38
N LEU A 326 -28.32 36.51 10.92
CA LEU A 326 -29.45 36.95 10.09
C LEU A 326 -30.56 37.46 11.00
#